data_AF-A0A8J2RV68-F1
#
_entry.id   AF-A0A8J2RV68-F1
#
_cell.length_a   1.000
_cell.length_b   1.000
_cell.length_c   1.000
_cell.angle_alpha   90.00
_cell.angle_beta   90.00
_cell.angle_gamma   90.00
#
_symmetry.space_group_name_H-M   'P 1'
#
loop_
_entity.id
_entity.type
_entity.pdbx_description
1 polymer ?
#
loop_
_entity_poly.entity_id
_entity_poly.type
_entity_poly.pdbx_seq_one_letter_code
_entity_poly.pdbx_strand_id
1 'polypeptide(L)'
;MGSPLDQLSEECNRLVFEAVNHNSLSKLKLAKITYSPSQLLNSLAQCNEKGETLLTVAMKRKNVSVIKEMVTWMLDYQDHLSHKKECKSMPIFIIEQLSYHIPVLQSQEWYDQYGHNHGINFSVYRGDRKSWLELIDLVFLQSTLLTGQNKIIALELIGALAIIHCCESMTRFALKCWREAMTLRYFPQDGEPLLPKVPAICVPTRASSVIFGSAAEIMTMEELKLLKEDVERNSSSSKRNSLPLLFKRRFLIQALLVMRRIFIQSNLGHPHWLYLESVLEYVPCLTMSEKFNRNKLSTYIFILEQLNGFDPKLLSRRAFDIFTSTISSTLFSLGMYNSALEEELAGFNNPALIFHSLLALNKFIVTFSDFFANPAMISTVRFHSYHFAEIVYRSLCLMESISPQITDQEKHQLEEYHSYFIRNFFPEGTTTVLHVAAKKAHNTSGWFYWDRTSSIIVIAYKILAVKRFPGVGF
;
A
#
# COMPACT_ATOMS: atom_id res chain seq x y z
N MET A 1 -4.72 -15.56 54.15
CA MET A 1 -3.39 -15.07 53.72
C MET A 1 -3.15 -15.64 52.34
N GLY A 2 -3.08 -14.80 51.30
CA GLY A 2 -2.91 -15.25 49.92
C GLY A 2 -1.59 -15.98 49.73
N SER A 3 -1.51 -16.90 48.77
CA SER A 3 -0.28 -17.63 48.52
C SER A 3 0.82 -16.67 48.03
N PRO A 4 2.11 -16.97 48.25
CA PRO A 4 3.22 -16.15 47.73
C PRO A 4 3.16 -15.94 46.20
N LEU A 5 2.53 -16.88 45.47
CA LEU A 5 2.30 -16.80 44.04
C LEU A 5 1.25 -15.74 43.66
N ASP A 6 0.22 -15.54 44.50
CA ASP A 6 -0.83 -14.55 44.27
C ASP A 6 -0.30 -13.13 44.45
N GLN A 7 0.56 -12.92 45.46
CA GLN A 7 1.19 -11.62 45.73
C GLN A 7 2.15 -11.19 44.60
N LEU A 8 2.89 -12.14 44.02
CA LEU A 8 3.78 -11.88 42.88
C LEU A 8 3.00 -11.58 41.58
N SER A 9 1.81 -12.18 41.41
CA SER A 9 0.95 -11.91 40.25
C SER A 9 0.31 -10.52 40.35
N GLU A 10 -0.11 -10.10 41.55
CA GLU A 10 -0.74 -8.80 41.77
C GLU A 10 0.26 -7.64 41.56
N GLU A 11 1.50 -7.82 42.03
CA GLU A 11 2.58 -6.85 41.82
C GLU A 11 2.98 -6.72 40.35
N CYS A 12 3.05 -7.83 39.61
CA CYS A 12 3.24 -7.82 38.16
C CYS A 12 2.18 -6.94 37.47
N ASN A 13 0.90 -7.13 37.84
CA ASN A 13 -0.21 -6.41 37.22
C ASN A 13 -0.16 -4.91 37.50
N ARG A 14 0.14 -4.55 38.75
CA ARG A 14 0.31 -3.15 39.15
C ARG A 14 1.40 -2.47 38.34
N LEU A 15 2.58 -3.08 38.22
CA LEU A 15 3.73 -2.47 37.53
C LEU A 15 3.54 -2.38 36.02
N VAL A 16 2.90 -3.37 35.39
CA VAL A 16 2.60 -3.32 33.96
C VAL A 16 1.54 -2.25 33.67
N PHE A 17 0.49 -2.13 34.49
CA PHE A 17 -0.49 -1.04 34.37
C PHE A 17 0.12 0.33 34.59
N GLU A 18 1.04 0.46 35.56
CA GLU A 18 1.77 1.69 35.78
C GLU A 18 2.62 2.06 34.57
N ALA A 19 3.33 1.09 33.98
CA ALA A 19 4.17 1.30 32.79
C ALA A 19 3.33 1.79 31.60
N VAL A 20 2.16 1.18 31.37
CA VAL A 20 1.24 1.58 30.30
C VAL A 20 0.62 2.94 30.57
N ASN A 21 0.15 3.21 31.80
CA ASN A 21 -0.43 4.51 32.17
C ASN A 21 0.55 5.68 32.02
N HIS A 22 1.82 5.45 32.37
CA HIS A 22 2.90 6.44 32.24
C HIS A 22 3.59 6.40 30.89
N ASN A 23 3.08 5.63 29.94
CA ASN A 23 3.56 5.62 28.57
C ASN A 23 5.01 5.18 28.40
N SER A 24 5.51 4.34 29.32
CA SER A 24 6.93 4.09 29.51
C SER A 24 7.35 2.74 28.93
N LEU A 25 7.82 2.74 27.69
CA LEU A 25 8.33 1.55 27.01
C LEU A 25 9.48 0.85 27.76
N SER A 26 10.36 1.61 28.41
CA SER A 26 11.50 1.06 29.18
C SER A 26 11.03 0.24 30.39
N LYS A 27 10.09 0.78 31.18
CA LYS A 27 9.42 0.06 32.28
C LYS A 27 8.69 -1.19 31.78
N LEU A 28 8.03 -1.09 30.63
CA LEU A 28 7.36 -2.24 30.02
C LEU A 28 8.40 -3.33 29.70
N LYS A 29 9.45 -3.00 28.93
CA LYS A 29 10.54 -3.94 28.60
C LYS A 29 11.22 -4.55 29.82
N LEU A 30 11.38 -3.76 30.89
CA LEU A 30 11.90 -4.25 32.15
C LEU A 30 10.98 -5.33 32.74
N ALA A 31 9.66 -5.09 32.78
CA ALA A 31 8.70 -6.09 33.23
C ALA A 31 8.76 -7.39 32.41
N LYS A 32 9.01 -7.33 31.09
CA LYS A 32 9.22 -8.52 30.23
C LYS A 32 10.37 -9.40 30.73
N ILE A 33 11.43 -8.78 31.23
CA ILE A 33 12.65 -9.45 31.70
C ILE A 33 12.47 -9.95 33.14
N THR A 34 11.73 -9.20 33.96
CA THR A 34 11.56 -9.45 35.39
C THR A 34 10.54 -10.55 35.69
N TYR A 35 9.46 -10.64 34.93
CA TYR A 35 8.35 -11.54 35.22
C TYR A 35 8.29 -12.74 34.29
N SER A 36 7.74 -13.85 34.78
CA SER A 36 7.55 -15.03 33.96
C SER A 36 6.46 -14.82 32.90
N PRO A 37 6.51 -15.55 31.76
CA PRO A 37 5.49 -15.50 30.72
C PRO A 37 4.05 -15.62 31.22
N SER A 38 3.78 -16.55 32.14
CA SER A 38 2.44 -16.78 32.69
C SER A 38 1.95 -15.60 33.54
N GLN A 39 2.83 -14.96 34.32
CA GLN A 39 2.49 -13.77 35.10
C GLN A 39 2.19 -12.57 34.21
N LEU A 40 2.98 -12.38 33.15
CA LEU A 40 2.74 -11.33 32.17
C LEU A 40 1.45 -11.55 31.38
N LEU A 41 1.13 -12.79 31.01
CA LEU A 41 -0.15 -13.11 30.38
C LEU A 41 -1.34 -12.88 31.30
N ASN A 42 -1.25 -13.30 32.56
CA ASN A 42 -2.30 -13.02 33.55
C ASN A 42 -2.50 -11.50 33.72
N SER A 43 -1.42 -10.71 33.67
CA SER A 43 -1.48 -9.25 33.65
C SER A 43 -2.26 -8.69 32.48
N LEU A 44 -1.95 -9.16 31.27
CA LEU A 44 -2.59 -8.74 30.03
C LEU A 44 -4.08 -9.08 29.97
N ALA A 45 -4.51 -10.13 30.68
CA ALA A 45 -5.91 -10.53 30.78
C ALA A 45 -6.70 -9.78 31.87
N GLN A 46 -6.04 -9.08 32.79
CA GLN A 46 -6.70 -8.38 33.89
C GLN A 46 -7.12 -6.96 33.52
N CYS A 47 -8.17 -6.50 34.20
CA CYS A 47 -8.70 -5.14 34.09
C CYS A 47 -8.28 -4.30 35.30
N ASN A 48 -8.14 -2.99 35.09
CA ASN A 48 -8.00 -2.04 36.19
C ASN A 48 -9.35 -1.85 36.93
N GLU A 49 -9.35 -1.03 37.98
CA GLU A 49 -10.55 -0.69 38.77
C GLU A 49 -11.70 -0.07 37.95
N LYS A 50 -11.40 0.46 36.75
CA LYS A 50 -12.38 1.03 35.82
C LYS A 50 -12.90 0.01 34.81
N GLY A 51 -12.51 -1.26 34.92
CA GLY A 51 -12.83 -2.31 33.96
C GLY A 51 -12.07 -2.21 32.64
N GLU A 52 -10.99 -1.44 32.58
CA GLU A 52 -10.19 -1.26 31.37
C GLU A 52 -9.02 -2.25 31.35
N THR A 53 -8.80 -2.90 30.22
CA THR A 53 -7.62 -3.75 30.02
C THR A 53 -6.38 -2.89 29.82
N LEU A 54 -5.19 -3.48 30.00
CA LEU A 54 -3.93 -2.80 29.67
C LEU A 54 -3.92 -2.27 28.24
N LEU A 55 -4.48 -3.03 27.30
CA LEU A 55 -4.47 -2.68 25.88
C LEU A 55 -5.42 -1.50 25.61
N THR A 56 -6.60 -1.51 26.23
CA THR A 56 -7.57 -0.40 26.25
C THR A 56 -6.90 0.89 26.73
N VAL A 57 -6.16 0.81 27.84
CA VAL A 57 -5.46 1.97 28.42
C VAL A 57 -4.36 2.45 27.46
N ALA A 58 -3.54 1.54 26.91
CA ALA A 58 -2.49 1.88 25.96
C ALA A 58 -3.05 2.58 24.70
N MET A 59 -4.19 2.11 24.21
CA MET A 59 -4.90 2.69 23.06
C MET A 59 -5.47 4.07 23.33
N LYS A 60 -6.13 4.27 24.47
CA LYS A 60 -6.63 5.60 24.88
C LYS A 60 -5.51 6.62 24.97
N ARG A 61 -4.31 6.19 25.35
CA ARG A 61 -3.09 7.02 25.40
C ARG A 61 -2.42 7.23 24.04
N LYS A 62 -2.88 6.55 22.99
CA LYS A 62 -2.36 6.63 21.61
C LYS A 62 -0.85 6.40 21.50
N ASN A 63 -0.25 5.62 22.40
CA ASN A 63 1.18 5.32 22.33
C ASN A 63 1.46 4.03 21.60
N VAL A 64 1.74 4.24 20.33
CA VAL A 64 2.11 3.23 19.35
C VAL A 64 3.26 2.32 19.82
N SER A 65 4.25 2.83 20.56
CA SER A 65 5.40 2.03 21.02
C SER A 65 5.06 1.08 22.17
N VAL A 66 4.21 1.51 23.10
CA VAL A 66 3.75 0.67 24.21
C VAL A 66 2.78 -0.40 23.69
N ILE A 67 1.83 -0.03 22.82
CA ILE A 67 0.90 -0.97 22.17
C ILE A 67 1.67 -2.03 21.39
N LYS A 68 2.70 -1.62 20.62
CA LYS A 68 3.56 -2.52 19.86
C LYS A 68 4.23 -3.57 20.75
N GLU A 69 4.89 -3.13 21.80
CA GLU A 69 5.64 -4.01 22.70
C GLU A 69 4.69 -5.01 23.40
N MET A 70 3.51 -4.56 23.83
CA MET A 70 2.49 -5.45 24.39
C MET A 70 2.04 -6.52 23.40
N VAL A 71 1.80 -6.17 22.15
CA VAL A 71 1.40 -7.13 21.11
C VAL A 71 2.54 -8.08 20.79
N THR A 72 3.77 -7.60 20.73
CA THR A 72 4.95 -8.46 20.55
C THR A 72 5.02 -9.50 21.67
N TRP A 73 4.77 -9.11 22.93
CA TRP A 73 4.74 -10.08 24.03
C TRP A 73 3.67 -11.14 23.81
N MET A 74 2.46 -10.70 23.44
CA MET A 74 1.33 -11.60 23.21
C MET A 74 1.63 -12.61 22.09
N LEU A 75 2.28 -12.18 21.01
CA LEU A 75 2.69 -13.04 19.90
C LEU A 75 3.85 -13.98 20.28
N ASP A 76 4.90 -13.47 20.93
CA ASP A 76 6.03 -14.27 21.41
C ASP A 76 5.56 -15.41 22.34
N TYR A 77 4.57 -15.12 23.19
CA TYR A 77 4.01 -16.10 24.11
C TYR A 77 3.05 -17.09 23.44
N GLN A 78 2.40 -16.73 22.33
CA GLN A 78 1.59 -17.65 21.56
C GLN A 78 2.43 -18.79 20.96
N ASP A 79 3.63 -18.48 20.45
CA ASP A 79 4.55 -19.50 19.95
C ASP A 79 5.00 -20.46 21.06
N HIS A 80 5.25 -19.96 22.27
CA HIS A 80 5.57 -20.78 23.44
C HIS A 80 4.39 -21.61 23.97
N LEU A 81 3.15 -21.16 23.75
CA LEU A 81 1.93 -21.81 24.24
C LEU A 81 1.24 -22.71 23.21
N SER A 82 1.67 -22.67 21.94
CA SER A 82 1.17 -23.53 20.85
C SER A 82 1.24 -25.04 21.17
N HIS A 83 2.10 -25.44 22.12
CA HIS A 83 2.21 -26.82 22.61
C HIS A 83 1.22 -27.19 23.74
N LYS A 84 0.52 -26.22 24.35
CA LYS A 84 -0.46 -26.43 25.42
C LYS A 84 -1.86 -26.05 24.93
N LYS A 85 -2.76 -27.04 24.81
CA LYS A 85 -4.15 -26.90 24.32
C LYS A 85 -5.01 -25.83 25.04
N GLU A 86 -4.59 -25.37 26.21
CA GLU A 86 -5.38 -24.53 27.12
C GLU A 86 -5.29 -23.01 26.86
N CYS A 87 -4.37 -22.54 26.01
CA CYS A 87 -4.12 -21.09 25.81
C CYS A 87 -4.55 -20.54 24.44
N LYS A 88 -5.47 -21.21 23.74
CA LYS A 88 -6.01 -20.75 22.45
C LYS A 88 -6.86 -19.47 22.53
N SER A 89 -7.28 -19.05 23.72
CA SER A 89 -8.26 -17.97 23.93
C SER A 89 -7.65 -16.56 24.05
N MET A 90 -6.34 -16.45 24.26
CA MET A 90 -5.68 -15.16 24.55
C MET A 90 -5.63 -14.20 23.35
N PRO A 91 -5.29 -14.64 22.12
CA PRO A 91 -5.32 -13.77 20.95
C PRO A 91 -6.71 -13.18 20.66
N ILE A 92 -7.78 -13.83 21.11
CA ILE A 92 -9.17 -13.45 20.86
C ILE A 92 -9.54 -12.19 21.64
N PHE A 93 -9.28 -12.19 22.95
CA PHE A 93 -9.57 -11.07 23.83
C PHE A 93 -8.82 -9.80 23.41
N ILE A 94 -7.58 -9.94 22.95
CA ILE A 94 -6.71 -8.84 22.52
C ILE A 94 -7.23 -8.20 21.22
N ILE A 95 -7.70 -9.02 20.28
CA ILE A 95 -8.22 -8.53 19.00
C ILE A 95 -9.65 -7.98 19.15
N GLU A 96 -10.46 -8.54 20.04
CA GLU A 96 -11.72 -7.93 20.47
C GLU A 96 -11.48 -6.54 21.10
N GLN A 97 -10.42 -6.36 21.89
CA GLN A 97 -10.06 -5.05 22.47
C GLN A 97 -9.44 -4.09 21.43
N LEU A 98 -8.68 -4.58 20.44
CA LEU A 98 -8.17 -3.81 19.29
C LEU A 98 -9.33 -3.29 18.42
N SER A 99 -10.30 -4.14 18.12
CA SER A 99 -11.48 -3.80 17.31
C SER A 99 -12.47 -2.86 18.01
N TYR A 100 -12.39 -2.75 19.35
CA TYR A 100 -13.18 -1.81 20.17
C TYR A 100 -12.72 -0.35 20.06
N HIS A 101 -11.43 -0.10 19.79
CA HIS A 101 -10.85 1.25 19.87
C HIS A 101 -10.31 1.81 18.57
N ILE A 102 -10.16 0.95 17.56
CA ILE A 102 -9.53 1.29 16.31
C ILE A 102 -10.53 0.94 15.21
N PRO A 103 -11.06 1.91 14.44
CA PRO A 103 -11.87 1.63 13.25
C PRO A 103 -11.21 0.52 12.42
N VAL A 104 -11.99 -0.43 11.89
CA VAL A 104 -11.48 -1.62 11.17
C VAL A 104 -10.33 -1.28 10.21
N LEU A 105 -10.44 -0.16 9.51
CA LEU A 105 -9.42 0.41 8.62
C LEU A 105 -8.10 0.71 9.36
N GLN A 106 -8.13 1.45 10.47
CA GLN A 106 -6.96 1.75 11.30
C GLN A 106 -6.38 0.50 12.01
N SER A 107 -7.22 -0.50 12.34
CA SER A 107 -6.76 -1.74 12.97
C SER A 107 -5.92 -2.54 11.97
N GLN A 108 -6.32 -2.48 10.70
CA GLN A 108 -5.62 -3.10 9.59
C GLN A 108 -4.37 -2.32 9.17
N GLU A 109 -4.40 -0.98 9.23
CA GLU A 109 -3.20 -0.17 9.06
C GLU A 109 -2.10 -0.56 10.06
N TRP A 110 -2.52 -0.87 11.28
CA TRP A 110 -1.66 -1.38 12.33
C TRP A 110 -1.14 -2.80 12.00
N TYR A 111 -2.00 -3.76 11.62
CA TYR A 111 -1.56 -5.12 11.25
C TYR A 111 -0.49 -5.14 10.14
N ASP A 112 -0.66 -4.33 9.09
CA ASP A 112 0.21 -4.33 7.92
C ASP A 112 1.48 -3.47 8.09
N GLN A 113 1.47 -2.43 8.95
CA GLN A 113 2.68 -1.67 9.30
C GLN A 113 3.63 -2.49 10.20
N TYR A 114 3.07 -3.40 11.00
CA TYR A 114 3.83 -4.23 11.94
C TYR A 114 4.24 -5.58 11.36
N GLY A 115 3.37 -6.23 10.56
CA GLY A 115 3.66 -7.50 9.87
C GLY A 115 4.94 -7.46 9.03
N HIS A 116 5.04 -6.46 8.16
CA HIS A 116 6.13 -6.35 7.19
C HIS A 116 7.48 -5.91 7.77
N ASN A 117 7.48 -5.01 8.75
CA ASN A 117 8.72 -4.39 9.27
C ASN A 117 9.45 -5.22 10.33
N HIS A 118 8.82 -6.25 10.89
CA HIS A 118 9.35 -6.96 12.08
C HIS A 118 9.39 -8.48 11.91
N GLY A 119 9.26 -9.00 10.69
CA GLY A 119 9.37 -10.44 10.45
C GLY A 119 8.22 -11.27 11.03
N ILE A 120 7.12 -10.63 11.45
CA ILE A 120 5.80 -11.30 11.52
C ILE A 120 5.36 -11.50 10.08
N ASN A 121 6.08 -12.39 9.42
CA ASN A 121 5.74 -12.83 8.09
C ASN A 121 4.38 -13.51 8.27
N PHE A 122 3.33 -13.01 7.62
CA PHE A 122 2.13 -13.82 7.43
C PHE A 122 2.46 -15.16 6.75
N SER A 123 3.66 -15.27 6.15
CA SER A 123 4.25 -16.53 5.71
C SER A 123 4.67 -17.50 6.83
N VAL A 124 4.84 -17.08 8.09
CA VAL A 124 5.13 -17.97 9.25
C VAL A 124 3.88 -18.79 9.61
N TYR A 125 2.68 -18.27 9.36
CA TYR A 125 1.43 -19.04 9.46
C TYR A 125 1.10 -19.90 8.23
N ARG A 126 2.07 -20.14 7.33
CA ARG A 126 1.91 -21.10 6.21
C ARG A 126 1.53 -22.51 6.67
N GLY A 127 1.84 -22.85 7.93
CA GLY A 127 1.63 -24.20 8.47
C GLY A 127 0.21 -24.52 8.91
N ASP A 128 -0.58 -23.55 9.40
CA ASP A 128 -1.83 -23.87 10.08
C ASP A 128 -3.01 -22.96 9.69
N ARG A 129 -3.64 -23.30 8.56
CA ARG A 129 -4.89 -22.67 8.07
C ARG A 129 -6.01 -22.67 9.12
N LYS A 130 -5.94 -23.55 10.12
CA LYS A 130 -6.95 -23.69 11.15
C LYS A 130 -6.93 -22.52 12.14
N SER A 131 -5.74 -22.03 12.49
CA SER A 131 -5.55 -20.94 13.45
C SER A 131 -6.13 -19.60 12.96
N TRP A 132 -6.06 -19.28 11.66
CA TRP A 132 -6.64 -18.05 11.10
C TRP A 132 -8.15 -18.08 10.96
N LEU A 133 -8.72 -19.23 10.60
CA LEU A 133 -10.17 -19.41 10.54
C LEU A 133 -10.79 -19.38 11.93
N GLU A 134 -10.14 -20.01 12.91
CA GLU A 134 -10.52 -19.92 14.31
C GLU A 134 -10.48 -18.46 14.77
N LEU A 135 -9.44 -17.70 14.41
CA LEU A 135 -9.33 -16.28 14.76
C LEU A 135 -10.40 -15.39 14.11
N ILE A 136 -10.70 -15.55 12.82
CA ILE A 136 -11.80 -14.78 12.19
C ILE A 136 -13.16 -15.11 12.80
N ASP A 137 -13.42 -16.40 13.00
CA ASP A 137 -14.67 -16.87 13.58
C ASP A 137 -14.86 -16.29 14.98
N LEU A 138 -13.82 -16.36 15.81
CA LEU A 138 -13.84 -15.87 17.19
C LEU A 138 -13.88 -14.34 17.27
N VAL A 139 -13.12 -13.62 16.46
CA VAL A 139 -12.98 -12.16 16.55
C VAL A 139 -14.11 -11.42 15.85
N PHE A 140 -14.49 -11.83 14.65
CA PHE A 140 -15.39 -11.04 13.82
C PHE A 140 -16.80 -11.61 13.80
N LEU A 141 -16.95 -12.92 13.68
CA LEU A 141 -18.27 -13.53 13.60
C LEU A 141 -18.94 -13.60 14.97
N GLN A 142 -18.22 -14.08 15.98
CA GLN A 142 -18.73 -14.29 17.33
C GLN A 142 -18.74 -13.03 18.21
N SER A 143 -18.00 -11.97 17.83
CA SER A 143 -18.01 -10.72 18.61
C SER A 143 -19.41 -10.10 18.63
N THR A 144 -19.93 -9.82 19.82
CA THR A 144 -21.19 -9.09 20.02
C THR A 144 -21.02 -7.57 19.88
N LEU A 145 -19.78 -7.10 19.71
CA LEU A 145 -19.42 -5.67 19.78
C LEU A 145 -19.32 -5.00 18.41
N LEU A 146 -19.15 -5.78 17.34
CA LEU A 146 -19.12 -5.26 15.98
C LEU A 146 -20.53 -5.21 15.41
N THR A 147 -20.89 -4.07 14.81
CA THR A 147 -22.11 -3.98 13.99
C THR A 147 -22.03 -4.95 12.82
N GLY A 148 -23.18 -5.44 12.34
CA GLY A 148 -23.23 -6.30 11.15
C GLY A 148 -22.44 -5.71 9.97
N GLN A 149 -22.54 -4.40 9.75
CA GLN A 149 -21.77 -3.70 8.72
C GLN A 149 -20.25 -3.78 8.93
N ASN A 150 -19.75 -3.59 10.15
CA ASN A 150 -18.32 -3.67 10.44
C ASN A 150 -17.78 -5.09 10.26
N LYS A 151 -18.56 -6.11 10.67
CA LYS A 151 -18.21 -7.53 10.44
C LYS A 151 -18.09 -7.83 8.96
N ILE A 152 -19.06 -7.37 8.17
CA ILE A 152 -19.08 -7.54 6.72
C ILE A 152 -17.85 -6.89 6.08
N ILE A 153 -17.53 -5.63 6.42
CA ILE A 153 -16.37 -4.92 5.88
C ILE A 153 -15.08 -5.66 6.22
N ALA A 154 -14.92 -6.09 7.48
CA ALA A 154 -13.74 -6.83 7.91
C ALA A 154 -13.56 -8.14 7.14
N LEU A 155 -14.61 -8.95 7.01
CA LEU A 155 -14.57 -10.21 6.27
C LEU A 155 -14.24 -10.02 4.78
N GLU A 156 -14.84 -9.00 4.14
CA GLU A 156 -14.57 -8.67 2.74
C GLU A 156 -13.10 -8.26 2.53
N LEU A 157 -12.60 -7.41 3.42
CA LEU A 157 -11.26 -6.85 3.34
C LEU A 157 -10.18 -7.87 3.71
N ILE A 158 -10.39 -8.70 4.72
CA ILE A 158 -9.50 -9.83 5.07
C ILE A 158 -9.46 -10.84 3.91
N GLY A 159 -10.60 -11.16 3.31
CA GLY A 159 -10.65 -12.02 2.14
C GLY A 159 -9.86 -11.44 0.96
N ALA A 160 -9.97 -10.13 0.72
CA ALA A 160 -9.21 -9.46 -0.34
C ALA A 160 -7.70 -9.50 -0.08
N LEU A 161 -7.25 -9.14 1.13
CA LEU A 161 -5.84 -9.22 1.51
C LEU A 161 -5.28 -10.64 1.41
N ALA A 162 -6.05 -11.64 1.83
CA ALA A 162 -5.66 -13.03 1.72
C ALA A 162 -5.46 -13.49 0.26
N ILE A 163 -6.09 -12.84 -0.71
CA ILE A 163 -5.86 -13.09 -2.14
C ILE A 163 -4.61 -12.36 -2.64
N ILE A 164 -4.40 -11.12 -2.19
CA ILE A 164 -3.31 -10.24 -2.64
C ILE A 164 -1.96 -10.72 -2.10
N HIS A 165 -1.87 -10.92 -0.78
CA HIS A 165 -0.59 -11.17 -0.10
C HIS A 165 -0.25 -12.66 0.07
N CYS A 166 -1.19 -13.58 -0.12
CA CYS A 166 -0.96 -15.01 0.14
C CYS A 166 -0.98 -15.91 -1.10
N CYS A 167 -0.35 -17.08 -0.98
CA CYS A 167 -0.37 -18.13 -2.00
C CYS A 167 -1.78 -18.73 -2.17
N GLU A 168 -1.96 -19.48 -3.25
CA GLU A 168 -3.19 -20.20 -3.66
C GLU A 168 -3.86 -21.01 -2.54
N SER A 169 -3.09 -21.42 -1.52
CA SER A 169 -3.57 -22.05 -0.30
C SER A 169 -4.65 -21.25 0.44
N MET A 170 -4.64 -19.92 0.31
CA MET A 170 -5.56 -19.00 0.99
C MET A 170 -6.78 -18.61 0.15
N THR A 171 -6.86 -19.02 -1.13
CA THR A 171 -8.02 -18.72 -1.98
C THR A 171 -9.32 -19.29 -1.39
N ARG A 172 -9.27 -20.51 -0.85
CA ARG A 172 -10.46 -21.13 -0.19
C ARG A 172 -10.88 -20.36 1.06
N PHE A 173 -9.92 -19.84 1.80
CA PHE A 173 -10.15 -19.03 2.99
C PHE A 173 -10.80 -17.70 2.63
N ALA A 174 -10.26 -17.00 1.64
CA ALA A 174 -10.82 -15.74 1.14
C ALA A 174 -12.26 -15.92 0.66
N LEU A 175 -12.53 -16.98 -0.10
CA LEU A 175 -13.89 -17.32 -0.53
C LEU A 175 -14.83 -17.65 0.63
N LYS A 176 -14.33 -18.27 1.71
CA LYS A 176 -15.13 -18.46 2.93
C LYS A 176 -15.47 -17.11 3.56
N CYS A 177 -14.49 -16.22 3.73
CA CYS A 177 -14.72 -14.88 4.29
C CYS A 177 -15.75 -14.10 3.48
N TRP A 178 -15.62 -14.08 2.15
CA TRP A 178 -16.57 -13.42 1.26
C TRP A 178 -17.95 -14.06 1.29
N ARG A 179 -18.03 -15.38 1.45
CA ARG A 179 -19.32 -16.08 1.62
C ARG A 179 -20.00 -15.64 2.91
N GLU A 180 -19.28 -15.67 4.03
CA GLU A 180 -19.83 -15.23 5.33
C GLU A 180 -20.29 -13.77 5.27
N ALA A 181 -19.50 -12.89 4.64
CA ALA A 181 -19.91 -11.50 4.43
C ALA A 181 -21.20 -11.40 3.62
N MET A 182 -21.33 -12.15 2.51
CA MET A 182 -22.57 -12.18 1.74
C MET A 182 -23.75 -12.77 2.54
N THR A 183 -23.52 -13.80 3.35
CA THR A 183 -24.55 -14.35 4.24
C THR A 183 -25.07 -13.27 5.20
N LEU A 184 -24.16 -12.53 5.85
CA LEU A 184 -24.54 -11.44 6.75
C LEU A 184 -25.29 -10.30 6.04
N ARG A 185 -25.07 -10.08 4.74
CA ARG A 185 -25.80 -9.07 3.95
C ARG A 185 -27.23 -9.49 3.60
N TYR A 186 -27.42 -10.75 3.22
CA TYR A 186 -28.67 -11.25 2.63
C TYR A 186 -29.55 -12.05 3.60
N PHE A 187 -28.95 -12.57 4.68
CA PHE A 187 -29.62 -13.32 5.74
C PHE A 187 -29.26 -12.72 7.10
N PRO A 188 -29.61 -11.44 7.36
CA PRO A 188 -29.35 -10.81 8.65
C PRO A 188 -30.12 -11.53 9.77
N GLN A 189 -29.64 -11.38 11.01
CA GLN A 189 -30.38 -11.88 12.18
C GLN A 189 -31.71 -11.13 12.32
N ASP A 190 -32.70 -11.77 12.95
CA ASP A 190 -34.06 -11.23 13.07
C ASP A 190 -34.07 -9.79 13.59
N GLY A 191 -34.59 -8.87 12.77
CA GLY A 191 -34.72 -7.44 13.09
C GLY A 191 -33.61 -6.53 12.55
N GLU A 192 -32.51 -7.05 12.02
CA GLU A 192 -31.49 -6.22 11.36
C GLU A 192 -31.86 -5.88 9.89
N PRO A 193 -31.59 -4.65 9.43
CA PRO A 193 -31.86 -4.26 8.05
C PRO A 193 -30.92 -4.97 7.07
N LEU A 194 -31.42 -5.27 5.87
CA LEU A 194 -30.58 -5.73 4.77
C LEU A 194 -29.51 -4.69 4.43
N LEU A 195 -28.27 -5.15 4.26
CA LEU A 195 -27.11 -4.32 3.92
C LEU A 195 -26.58 -4.69 2.53
N PRO A 196 -27.32 -4.40 1.44
CA PRO A 196 -26.89 -4.77 0.10
C PRO A 196 -25.56 -4.09 -0.26
N LYS A 197 -24.77 -4.74 -1.11
CA LYS A 197 -23.58 -4.10 -1.67
C LYS A 197 -23.99 -2.94 -2.57
N VAL A 198 -23.45 -1.76 -2.29
CA VAL A 198 -23.55 -0.60 -3.19
C VAL A 198 -22.33 -0.62 -4.11
N PRO A 199 -22.48 -0.59 -5.45
CA PRO A 199 -21.34 -0.54 -6.35
C PRO A 199 -20.48 0.70 -6.11
N ALA A 200 -19.17 0.57 -6.28
CA ALA A 200 -18.30 1.74 -6.36
C ALA A 200 -18.59 2.49 -7.68
N ILE A 201 -19.17 3.69 -7.59
CA ILE A 201 -19.35 4.56 -8.75
C ILE A 201 -18.05 5.35 -8.91
N CYS A 202 -17.29 5.03 -9.95
CA CYS A 202 -16.13 5.81 -10.37
C CYS A 202 -16.17 6.03 -11.86
N VAL A 203 -15.78 7.22 -12.31
CA VAL A 203 -15.53 7.46 -13.74
C VAL A 203 -14.30 6.63 -14.13
N PRO A 204 -14.44 5.62 -15.00
CA PRO A 204 -13.32 4.77 -15.38
C PRO A 204 -12.31 5.60 -16.19
N THR A 205 -11.07 5.64 -15.71
CA THR A 205 -9.96 6.19 -16.49
C THR A 205 -9.50 5.17 -17.53
N ARG A 206 -8.74 5.64 -18.53
CA ARG A 206 -8.10 4.75 -19.52
C ARG A 206 -7.17 3.73 -18.86
N ALA A 207 -6.52 4.11 -17.77
CA ALA A 207 -5.66 3.21 -17.00
C ALA A 207 -6.49 2.16 -16.24
N SER A 208 -7.61 2.58 -15.63
CA SER A 208 -8.57 1.67 -14.97
C SER A 208 -9.10 0.61 -15.93
N SER A 209 -9.45 0.96 -17.18
CA SER A 209 -9.97 -0.01 -18.15
C SER A 209 -8.93 -1.02 -18.62
N VAL A 210 -7.63 -0.70 -18.58
CA VAL A 210 -6.56 -1.67 -18.87
C VAL A 210 -6.39 -2.69 -17.72
N ILE A 211 -6.52 -2.25 -16.47
CA ILE A 211 -6.32 -3.10 -15.29
C ILE A 211 -7.52 -4.01 -15.06
N PHE A 212 -8.72 -3.43 -14.99
CA PHE A 212 -9.94 -4.14 -14.64
C PHE A 212 -10.67 -4.70 -15.87
N GLY A 213 -10.43 -4.15 -17.06
CA GLY A 213 -11.18 -4.53 -18.26
C GLY A 213 -12.68 -4.28 -18.08
N SER A 214 -13.47 -5.28 -18.43
CA SER A 214 -14.92 -5.33 -18.18
C SER A 214 -15.29 -6.01 -16.86
N ALA A 215 -14.32 -6.27 -15.97
CA ALA A 215 -14.61 -6.97 -14.73
C ALA A 215 -15.43 -6.08 -13.79
N ALA A 216 -16.53 -6.65 -13.27
CA ALA A 216 -17.30 -6.09 -12.18
C ALA A 216 -17.00 -6.86 -10.88
N GLU A 217 -17.18 -6.19 -9.73
CA GLU A 217 -17.12 -6.86 -8.43
C GLU A 217 -18.23 -7.91 -8.37
N ILE A 218 -17.97 -9.03 -7.70
CA ILE A 218 -19.00 -10.00 -7.36
C ILE A 218 -20.01 -9.37 -6.39
N MET A 219 -21.25 -9.30 -6.82
CA MET A 219 -22.35 -8.66 -6.11
C MET A 219 -23.29 -9.67 -5.47
N THR A 220 -23.37 -10.90 -5.97
CA THR A 220 -24.35 -11.91 -5.51
C THR A 220 -23.72 -13.18 -4.95
N MET A 221 -24.52 -13.95 -4.22
CA MET A 221 -24.11 -15.27 -3.71
C MET A 221 -23.94 -16.28 -4.85
N GLU A 222 -24.74 -16.18 -5.90
CA GLU A 222 -24.70 -17.01 -7.10
C GLU A 222 -23.39 -16.80 -7.86
N GLU A 223 -23.00 -15.54 -8.09
CA GLU A 223 -21.73 -15.19 -8.71
C GLU A 223 -20.53 -15.71 -7.89
N LEU A 224 -20.61 -15.62 -6.56
CA LEU A 224 -19.58 -16.15 -5.66
C LEU A 224 -19.49 -17.70 -5.72
N LYS A 225 -20.64 -18.39 -5.82
CA LYS A 225 -20.70 -19.84 -6.01
C LYS A 225 -20.05 -20.23 -7.35
N LEU A 226 -20.39 -19.54 -8.43
CA LEU A 226 -19.78 -19.76 -9.75
C LEU A 226 -18.27 -19.54 -9.71
N LEU A 227 -17.80 -18.46 -9.07
CA LEU A 227 -16.37 -18.21 -8.89
C LEU A 227 -15.70 -19.37 -8.12
N LYS A 228 -16.33 -19.86 -7.05
CA LYS A 228 -15.82 -20.97 -6.24
C LYS A 228 -15.74 -22.27 -7.03
N GLU A 229 -16.79 -22.62 -7.77
CA GLU A 229 -16.80 -23.83 -8.61
C GLU A 229 -15.71 -23.77 -9.67
N ASP A 230 -15.49 -22.61 -10.29
CA ASP A 230 -14.39 -22.43 -11.23
C ASP A 230 -13.03 -22.68 -10.54
N VAL A 231 -12.86 -22.35 -9.24
CA VAL A 231 -11.61 -22.67 -8.49
C VAL A 231 -11.46 -24.18 -8.39
N GLU A 232 -12.52 -24.86 -7.98
CA GLU A 232 -12.49 -26.29 -7.68
C GLU A 232 -12.23 -27.11 -8.95
N ARG A 233 -12.84 -26.73 -10.08
CA ARG A 233 -12.59 -27.35 -11.40
C ARG A 233 -11.16 -27.13 -11.90
N ASN A 234 -10.57 -25.95 -11.66
CA ASN A 234 -9.21 -25.64 -12.11
C ASN A 234 -8.10 -26.09 -11.16
N SER A 235 -8.41 -26.33 -9.88
CA SER A 235 -7.46 -26.83 -8.89
C SER A 235 -7.27 -28.34 -8.97
N SER A 236 -8.25 -29.06 -9.52
CA SER A 236 -8.26 -30.53 -9.61
C SER A 236 -7.59 -31.07 -10.88
N SER A 237 -7.38 -30.22 -11.90
CA SER A 237 -6.81 -30.62 -13.20
C SER A 237 -5.29 -30.45 -13.31
N SER A 238 -4.63 -29.68 -12.44
CA SER A 238 -3.18 -29.46 -12.52
C SER A 238 -2.40 -30.42 -11.60
N LYS A 239 -1.69 -31.39 -12.21
CA LYS A 239 -0.69 -32.25 -11.51
C LYS A 239 0.51 -31.47 -10.92
N ARG A 240 0.58 -30.15 -11.15
CA ARG A 240 1.47 -29.21 -10.47
C ARG A 240 0.59 -28.29 -9.62
N ASN A 241 0.92 -28.10 -8.36
CA ASN A 241 0.20 -27.32 -7.35
C ASN A 241 0.16 -25.79 -7.63
N SER A 242 -0.21 -25.39 -8.86
CA SER A 242 -0.34 -24.00 -9.27
C SER A 242 -1.64 -23.80 -10.04
N LEU A 243 -2.54 -22.99 -9.49
CA LEU A 243 -3.70 -22.40 -10.13
C LEU A 243 -3.28 -21.80 -11.49
N PRO A 244 -4.07 -21.99 -12.56
CA PRO A 244 -3.80 -21.33 -13.83
C PRO A 244 -3.65 -19.81 -13.63
N LEU A 245 -2.60 -19.21 -14.20
CA LEU A 245 -2.26 -17.79 -14.00
C LEU A 245 -3.41 -16.82 -14.36
N LEU A 246 -4.18 -17.12 -15.41
CA LEU A 246 -5.38 -16.36 -15.79
C LEU A 246 -6.42 -16.34 -14.67
N PHE A 247 -6.52 -17.44 -13.94
CA PHE A 247 -7.44 -17.59 -12.84
C PHE A 247 -6.95 -16.83 -11.61
N LYS A 248 -5.65 -16.88 -11.29
CA LYS A 248 -5.02 -16.01 -10.28
C LYS A 248 -5.27 -14.53 -10.58
N ARG A 249 -5.16 -14.11 -11.84
CA ARG A 249 -5.43 -12.73 -12.26
C ARG A 249 -6.88 -12.31 -11.98
N ARG A 250 -7.86 -13.16 -12.27
CA ARG A 250 -9.29 -12.89 -12.01
C ARG A 250 -9.54 -12.67 -10.51
N PHE A 251 -8.93 -13.47 -9.65
CA PHE A 251 -9.04 -13.33 -8.20
C PHE A 251 -8.44 -12.03 -7.67
N LEU A 252 -7.24 -11.69 -8.12
CA LEU A 252 -6.60 -10.43 -7.75
C LEU A 252 -7.46 -9.23 -8.18
N ILE A 253 -8.02 -9.26 -9.39
CA ILE A 253 -8.95 -8.22 -9.85
C ILE A 253 -10.16 -8.11 -8.91
N GLN A 254 -10.77 -9.24 -8.51
CA GLN A 254 -11.89 -9.22 -7.56
C GLN A 254 -11.49 -8.64 -6.20
N ALA A 255 -10.33 -9.02 -5.66
CA ALA A 255 -9.83 -8.48 -4.40
C ALA A 255 -9.62 -6.95 -4.47
N LEU A 256 -9.01 -6.47 -5.56
CA LEU A 256 -8.82 -5.04 -5.78
C LEU A 256 -10.15 -4.29 -5.93
N LEU A 257 -11.16 -4.86 -6.58
CA LEU A 257 -12.48 -4.26 -6.72
C LEU A 257 -13.21 -4.16 -5.36
N VAL A 258 -13.14 -5.22 -4.55
CA VAL A 258 -13.67 -5.24 -3.17
C VAL A 258 -13.01 -4.15 -2.32
N MET A 259 -11.68 -4.09 -2.32
CA MET A 259 -10.93 -3.06 -1.59
C MET A 259 -11.31 -1.66 -2.04
N ARG A 260 -11.32 -1.43 -3.37
CA ARG A 260 -11.70 -0.14 -3.95
C ARG A 260 -13.06 0.32 -3.45
N ARG A 261 -14.08 -0.55 -3.46
CA ARG A 261 -15.42 -0.22 -2.96
C ARG A 261 -15.37 0.18 -1.48
N ILE A 262 -14.73 -0.61 -0.64
CA ILE A 262 -14.66 -0.37 0.80
C ILE A 262 -14.03 1.00 1.09
N PHE A 263 -12.89 1.32 0.46
CA PHE A 263 -12.18 2.57 0.71
C PHE A 263 -12.88 3.81 0.14
N ILE A 264 -13.60 3.68 -0.97
CA ILE A 264 -14.44 4.77 -1.48
C ILE A 264 -15.61 5.02 -0.53
N GLN A 265 -16.27 3.95 -0.06
CA GLN A 265 -17.43 4.05 0.83
C GLN A 265 -17.08 4.54 2.23
N SER A 266 -15.84 4.34 2.68
CA SER A 266 -15.37 4.91 3.94
C SER A 266 -15.16 6.42 3.90
N ASN A 267 -15.30 7.06 2.72
CA ASN A 267 -15.26 8.50 2.51
C ASN A 267 -14.11 9.21 3.24
N LEU A 268 -12.90 8.64 3.13
CA LEU A 268 -11.73 9.15 3.86
C LEU A 268 -11.22 10.50 3.30
N GLY A 269 -11.73 10.93 2.14
CA GLY A 269 -11.27 12.16 1.50
C GLY A 269 -9.82 12.08 0.98
N HIS A 270 -9.24 10.87 0.90
CA HIS A 270 -7.92 10.60 0.32
C HIS A 270 -7.82 9.14 -0.12
N PRO A 271 -6.92 8.79 -1.06
CA PRO A 271 -6.68 7.40 -1.41
C PRO A 271 -6.07 6.66 -0.23
N HIS A 272 -6.57 5.45 0.05
CA HIS A 272 -6.03 4.63 1.13
C HIS A 272 -4.78 3.90 0.67
N TRP A 273 -3.67 4.04 1.41
CA TRP A 273 -2.38 3.46 1.03
C TRP A 273 -2.44 1.94 0.84
N LEU A 274 -3.22 1.23 1.66
CA LEU A 274 -3.34 -0.23 1.55
C LEU A 274 -3.89 -0.68 0.19
N TYR A 275 -4.86 0.08 -0.34
CA TYR A 275 -5.35 -0.15 -1.70
C TYR A 275 -4.26 0.11 -2.74
N LEU A 276 -3.55 1.23 -2.63
CA LEU A 276 -2.48 1.60 -3.55
C LEU A 276 -1.36 0.55 -3.56
N GLU A 277 -0.98 0.04 -2.39
CA GLU A 277 0.02 -1.02 -2.22
C GLU A 277 -0.46 -2.33 -2.84
N SER A 278 -1.71 -2.72 -2.61
CA SER A 278 -2.29 -3.90 -3.24
C SER A 278 -2.34 -3.80 -4.77
N VAL A 279 -2.61 -2.61 -5.32
CA VAL A 279 -2.53 -2.38 -6.77
C VAL A 279 -1.09 -2.47 -7.25
N LEU A 280 -0.11 -2.04 -6.45
CA LEU A 280 1.31 -2.17 -6.78
C LEU A 280 1.75 -3.66 -6.78
N GLU A 281 1.28 -4.44 -5.81
CA GLU A 281 1.54 -5.89 -5.72
C GLU A 281 0.90 -6.70 -6.86
N TYR A 282 -0.07 -6.12 -7.56
CA TYR A 282 -0.63 -6.72 -8.77
C TYR A 282 0.35 -6.66 -9.96
N VAL A 283 1.31 -5.72 -9.97
CA VAL A 283 2.22 -5.50 -11.11
C VAL A 283 3.05 -6.73 -11.48
N PRO A 284 3.69 -7.46 -10.56
CA PRO A 284 4.40 -8.70 -10.89
C PRO A 284 3.52 -9.74 -11.58
N CYS A 285 2.21 -9.74 -11.34
CA CYS A 285 1.27 -10.67 -11.99
C CYS A 285 0.98 -10.33 -13.46
N LEU A 286 1.47 -9.19 -13.97
CA LEU A 286 1.31 -8.76 -15.36
C LEU A 286 2.42 -9.25 -16.30
N THR A 287 3.49 -9.84 -15.76
CA THR A 287 4.75 -10.25 -16.43
C THR A 287 4.62 -11.23 -17.60
N MET A 288 3.42 -11.73 -17.90
CA MET A 288 3.20 -12.86 -18.80
C MET A 288 2.49 -12.51 -20.11
N SER A 289 2.47 -11.24 -20.53
CA SER A 289 1.86 -10.84 -21.81
C SER A 289 2.87 -10.08 -22.69
N GLU A 290 2.78 -10.22 -24.02
CA GLU A 290 3.49 -9.35 -24.98
C GLU A 290 3.19 -7.85 -24.76
N LYS A 291 2.10 -7.55 -24.03
CA LYS A 291 1.67 -6.20 -23.61
C LYS A 291 2.17 -5.84 -22.20
N PHE A 292 3.16 -6.56 -21.65
CA PHE A 292 3.62 -6.42 -20.27
C PHE A 292 3.93 -4.97 -19.90
N ASN A 293 4.74 -4.29 -20.72
CA ASN A 293 5.14 -2.91 -20.48
C ASN A 293 3.93 -1.95 -20.49
N ARG A 294 2.97 -2.17 -21.39
CA ARG A 294 1.73 -1.36 -21.44
C ARG A 294 0.88 -1.55 -20.19
N ASN A 295 0.66 -2.79 -19.76
CA ASN A 295 -0.18 -3.06 -18.59
C ASN A 295 0.49 -2.54 -17.32
N LYS A 296 1.80 -2.73 -17.17
CA LYS A 296 2.61 -2.23 -16.06
C LYS A 296 2.56 -0.71 -15.96
N LEU A 297 2.82 0.00 -17.07
CA LEU A 297 2.70 1.46 -17.12
C LEU A 297 1.28 1.92 -16.80
N SER A 298 0.26 1.24 -17.34
CA SER A 298 -1.14 1.58 -17.05
C SER A 298 -1.45 1.39 -15.55
N THR A 299 -0.90 0.37 -14.90
CA THR A 299 -1.04 0.19 -13.45
C THR A 299 -0.39 1.32 -12.66
N TYR A 300 0.82 1.75 -13.04
CA TYR A 300 1.45 2.88 -12.37
C TYR A 300 0.70 4.18 -12.59
N ILE A 301 0.28 4.48 -13.83
CA ILE A 301 -0.54 5.66 -14.13
C ILE A 301 -1.84 5.62 -13.33
N PHE A 302 -2.50 4.46 -13.23
CA PHE A 302 -3.71 4.33 -12.43
C PHE A 302 -3.48 4.65 -10.95
N ILE A 303 -2.37 4.18 -10.37
CA ILE A 303 -1.97 4.54 -8.99
C ILE A 303 -1.82 6.07 -8.91
N LEU A 304 -1.03 6.67 -9.80
CA LEU A 304 -0.81 8.12 -9.83
C LEU A 304 -2.12 8.93 -9.99
N GLU A 305 -3.05 8.47 -10.82
CA GLU A 305 -4.37 9.08 -11.00
C GLU A 305 -5.20 9.08 -9.71
N GLN A 306 -4.92 8.18 -8.75
CA GLN A 306 -5.61 8.19 -7.45
C GLN A 306 -5.26 9.41 -6.58
N LEU A 307 -4.27 10.24 -6.94
CA LEU A 307 -4.04 11.52 -6.26
C LEU A 307 -4.92 12.66 -6.76
N ASN A 308 -5.57 12.51 -7.92
CA ASN A 308 -6.31 13.62 -8.52
C ASN A 308 -7.50 14.02 -7.65
N GLY A 309 -7.58 15.31 -7.31
CA GLY A 309 -8.72 15.89 -6.58
C GLY A 309 -8.66 15.75 -5.06
N PHE A 310 -7.53 15.28 -4.51
CA PHE A 310 -7.34 15.15 -3.06
C PHE A 310 -6.47 16.26 -2.49
N ASP A 311 -6.73 16.67 -1.25
CA ASP A 311 -5.86 17.60 -0.53
C ASP A 311 -4.53 16.89 -0.20
N PRO A 312 -3.40 17.37 -0.75
CA PRO A 312 -2.08 16.83 -0.49
C PRO A 312 -1.73 16.66 0.99
N LYS A 313 -2.27 17.53 1.86
CA LYS A 313 -1.97 17.55 3.30
C LYS A 313 -2.59 16.40 4.08
N LEU A 314 -3.58 15.72 3.50
CA LEU A 314 -4.27 14.57 4.12
C LEU A 314 -3.57 13.24 3.82
N LEU A 315 -2.49 13.26 3.03
CA LEU A 315 -1.82 12.05 2.59
C LEU A 315 -0.98 11.43 3.72
N SER A 316 -1.19 10.14 3.97
CA SER A 316 -0.32 9.41 4.90
C SER A 316 1.09 9.27 4.34
N ARG A 317 2.09 9.16 5.22
CA ARG A 317 3.49 8.94 4.80
C ARG A 317 3.65 7.67 3.96
N ARG A 318 2.89 6.62 4.25
CA ARG A 318 2.94 5.37 3.46
C ARG A 318 2.38 5.55 2.06
N ALA A 319 1.27 6.28 1.91
CA ALA A 319 0.78 6.66 0.58
C ALA A 319 1.83 7.49 -0.18
N PHE A 320 2.48 8.45 0.49
CA PHE A 320 3.57 9.24 -0.10
C PHE A 320 4.72 8.34 -0.61
N ASP A 321 5.16 7.38 0.20
CA ASP A 321 6.21 6.43 -0.18
C ASP A 321 5.80 5.56 -1.38
N ILE A 322 4.53 5.13 -1.44
CA ILE A 322 3.99 4.39 -2.60
C ILE A 322 4.02 5.26 -3.86
N PHE A 323 3.66 6.55 -3.77
CA PHE A 323 3.69 7.45 -4.92
C PHE A 323 5.11 7.72 -5.43
N THR A 324 6.05 7.98 -4.53
CA THR A 324 7.47 8.16 -4.93
C THR A 324 8.06 6.90 -5.55
N SER A 325 7.73 5.73 -5.01
CA SER A 325 8.09 4.43 -5.59
C SER A 325 7.43 4.20 -6.96
N THR A 326 6.17 4.62 -7.12
CA THR A 326 5.42 4.52 -8.38
C THR A 326 5.99 5.43 -9.46
N ILE A 327 6.38 6.67 -9.13
CA ILE A 327 7.12 7.57 -10.03
C ILE A 327 8.39 6.88 -10.51
N SER A 328 9.22 6.40 -9.57
CA SER A 328 10.48 5.71 -9.87
C SER A 328 10.26 4.50 -10.79
N SER A 329 9.24 3.71 -10.51
CA SER A 329 8.90 2.52 -11.27
C SER A 329 8.33 2.85 -12.66
N THR A 330 7.59 3.95 -12.80
CA THR A 330 7.10 4.47 -14.09
C THR A 330 8.27 4.86 -14.96
N LEU A 331 9.21 5.64 -14.40
CA LEU A 331 10.43 6.06 -15.08
C LEU A 331 11.27 4.84 -15.51
N PHE A 332 11.44 3.86 -14.62
CA PHE A 332 12.11 2.60 -14.94
C PHE A 332 11.42 1.87 -16.09
N SER A 333 10.10 1.74 -16.02
CA SER A 333 9.31 1.10 -17.08
C SER A 333 9.34 1.83 -18.40
N LEU A 334 9.59 3.14 -18.44
CA LEU A 334 9.81 3.90 -19.66
C LEU A 334 11.22 3.74 -20.25
N GLY A 335 12.03 2.80 -19.74
CA GLY A 335 13.41 2.56 -20.22
C GLY A 335 14.40 3.61 -19.73
N MET A 336 14.03 4.46 -18.78
CA MET A 336 14.85 5.61 -18.39
C MET A 336 16.03 5.25 -17.51
N TYR A 337 16.23 3.98 -17.14
CA TYR A 337 17.28 3.55 -16.19
C TYR A 337 18.44 2.81 -16.88
N ASN A 338 18.26 2.39 -18.14
CA ASN A 338 19.28 1.65 -18.88
C ASN A 338 20.12 2.56 -19.78
N SER A 339 21.43 2.31 -19.80
CA SER A 339 22.44 2.95 -20.67
C SER A 339 22.37 2.47 -22.14
N ALA A 340 21.26 1.87 -22.54
CA ALA A 340 20.99 1.39 -23.90
C ALA A 340 19.53 1.74 -24.24
N LEU A 341 19.22 3.04 -24.21
CA LEU A 341 17.88 3.57 -24.43
C LEU A 341 17.25 3.05 -25.75
N GLU A 342 18.06 2.66 -26.74
CA GLU A 342 17.61 2.24 -28.07
C GLU A 342 17.12 0.77 -28.15
N GLU A 343 17.73 -0.18 -27.42
CA GLU A 343 17.28 -1.58 -27.42
C GLU A 343 15.95 -1.78 -26.66
N GLU A 344 15.69 -0.99 -25.62
CA GLU A 344 14.41 -1.04 -24.88
C GLU A 344 13.31 -0.18 -25.51
N LEU A 345 13.64 0.94 -26.17
CA LEU A 345 12.66 1.69 -26.97
C LEU A 345 12.16 0.87 -28.16
N ALA A 346 12.98 -0.05 -28.71
CA ALA A 346 12.53 -1.03 -29.70
C ALA A 346 11.45 -1.99 -29.14
N GLY A 347 11.35 -2.15 -27.81
CA GLY A 347 10.26 -2.87 -27.15
C GLY A 347 8.97 -2.05 -26.99
N PHE A 348 9.04 -0.72 -27.18
CA PHE A 348 7.90 0.18 -27.15
C PHE A 348 7.48 0.58 -28.58
N ASN A 349 6.76 -0.32 -29.25
CA ASN A 349 6.17 -0.07 -30.58
C ASN A 349 5.02 0.96 -30.58
N ASN A 350 4.93 1.86 -29.58
CA ASN A 350 3.83 2.82 -29.46
C ASN A 350 4.27 4.16 -28.82
N PRO A 351 4.73 5.12 -29.64
CA PRO A 351 5.13 6.46 -29.20
C PRO A 351 4.01 7.22 -28.47
N ALA A 352 2.76 7.04 -28.89
CA ALA A 352 1.61 7.67 -28.25
C ALA A 352 1.44 7.19 -26.79
N LEU A 353 1.71 5.90 -26.51
CA LEU A 353 1.69 5.38 -25.15
C LEU A 353 2.81 6.02 -24.29
N ILE A 354 4.01 6.18 -24.85
CA ILE A 354 5.12 6.84 -24.14
C ILE A 354 4.75 8.30 -23.85
N PHE A 355 4.26 9.03 -24.85
CA PHE A 355 3.80 10.41 -24.71
C PHE A 355 2.74 10.55 -23.60
N HIS A 356 1.67 9.75 -23.65
CA HIS A 356 0.62 9.81 -22.64
C HIS A 356 1.13 9.48 -21.24
N SER A 357 2.05 8.51 -21.12
CA SER A 357 2.65 8.12 -19.85
C SER A 357 3.53 9.23 -19.27
N LEU A 358 4.35 9.87 -20.12
CA LEU A 358 5.17 11.02 -19.77
C LEU A 358 4.31 12.22 -19.36
N LEU A 359 3.25 12.52 -20.11
CA LEU A 359 2.35 13.62 -19.81
C LEU A 359 1.63 13.40 -18.47
N ALA A 360 1.14 12.17 -18.23
CA ALA A 360 0.51 11.82 -16.95
C ALA A 360 1.50 11.95 -15.78
N LEU A 361 2.75 11.48 -15.98
CA LEU A 361 3.79 11.59 -14.98
C LEU A 361 4.16 13.06 -14.67
N ASN A 362 4.31 13.90 -15.69
CA ASN A 362 4.63 15.32 -15.52
C ASN A 362 3.49 16.08 -14.82
N LYS A 363 2.23 15.83 -15.21
CA LYS A 363 1.06 16.34 -14.49
C LYS A 363 1.08 15.96 -13.02
N PHE A 364 1.37 14.68 -12.76
CA PHE A 364 1.45 14.18 -11.40
C PHE A 364 2.59 14.84 -10.61
N ILE A 365 3.76 15.04 -11.20
CA ILE A 365 4.90 15.72 -10.54
C ILE A 365 4.51 17.15 -10.13
N VAL A 366 3.75 17.88 -10.96
CA VAL A 366 3.20 19.19 -10.59
C VAL A 366 2.30 19.05 -9.37
N THR A 367 1.28 18.20 -9.43
CA THR A 367 0.37 17.95 -8.29
C THR A 367 1.14 17.51 -7.04
N PHE A 368 2.18 16.69 -7.21
CA PHE A 368 3.03 16.19 -6.14
C PHE A 368 3.91 17.28 -5.53
N SER A 369 4.26 18.31 -6.29
CA SER A 369 5.00 19.46 -5.77
C SER A 369 4.16 20.33 -4.82
N ASP A 370 2.83 20.34 -5.01
CA ASP A 370 1.90 21.08 -4.14
C ASP A 370 1.79 20.47 -2.72
N PHE A 371 2.38 19.29 -2.50
CA PHE A 371 2.52 18.66 -1.17
C PHE A 371 3.52 19.39 -0.28
N PHE A 372 4.42 20.17 -0.87
CA PHE A 372 5.45 20.88 -0.15
C PHE A 372 5.00 22.31 0.13
N ALA A 373 5.32 22.83 1.32
CA ALA A 373 5.08 24.23 1.66
C ALA A 373 5.73 25.19 0.65
N ASN A 374 6.85 24.77 0.07
CA ASN A 374 7.44 25.37 -1.11
C ASN A 374 7.58 24.27 -2.18
N PRO A 375 6.92 24.38 -3.35
CA PRO A 375 7.01 23.38 -4.42
C PRO A 375 8.45 23.04 -4.85
N ALA A 376 9.38 24.00 -4.71
CA ALA A 376 10.79 23.78 -5.01
C ALA A 376 11.47 22.73 -4.10
N MET A 377 10.89 22.39 -2.95
CA MET A 377 11.39 21.34 -2.08
C MET A 377 11.30 19.95 -2.72
N ILE A 378 10.49 19.77 -3.78
CA ILE A 378 10.49 18.52 -4.55
C ILE A 378 11.89 18.17 -5.10
N SER A 379 12.75 19.17 -5.33
CA SER A 379 14.14 18.93 -5.76
C SER A 379 14.99 18.18 -4.75
N THR A 380 14.63 18.26 -3.46
CA THR A 380 15.32 17.59 -2.36
C THR A 380 14.85 16.15 -2.15
N VAL A 381 13.71 15.78 -2.74
CA VAL A 381 13.15 14.42 -2.66
C VAL A 381 14.02 13.46 -3.45
N ARG A 382 14.34 12.32 -2.84
CA ARG A 382 14.99 11.20 -3.52
C ARG A 382 13.92 10.21 -3.97
N PHE A 383 13.90 9.95 -5.27
CA PHE A 383 13.05 8.94 -5.89
C PHE A 383 13.91 7.71 -6.14
N HIS A 384 13.91 6.80 -5.17
CA HIS A 384 14.82 5.66 -5.14
C HIS A 384 16.29 6.14 -5.20
N SER A 385 17.05 5.77 -6.23
CA SER A 385 18.45 6.18 -6.42
C SER A 385 18.64 7.53 -7.13
N TYR A 386 17.56 8.25 -7.46
CA TYR A 386 17.61 9.43 -8.32
C TYR A 386 17.16 10.69 -7.61
N HIS A 387 17.88 11.78 -7.86
CA HIS A 387 17.43 13.13 -7.53
C HIS A 387 16.42 13.61 -8.57
N PHE A 388 15.52 14.50 -8.17
CA PHE A 388 14.53 15.08 -9.07
C PHE A 388 15.14 15.71 -10.34
N ALA A 389 16.30 16.36 -10.23
CA ALA A 389 17.04 16.88 -11.38
C ALA A 389 17.37 15.80 -12.43
N GLU A 390 17.71 14.59 -11.97
CA GLU A 390 18.02 13.48 -12.86
C GLU A 390 16.75 12.89 -13.49
N ILE A 391 15.61 12.96 -12.80
CA ILE A 391 14.30 12.61 -13.37
C ILE A 391 13.96 13.56 -14.51
N VAL A 392 14.01 14.87 -14.26
CA VAL A 392 13.70 15.88 -15.29
C VAL A 392 14.65 15.76 -16.48
N TYR A 393 15.95 15.57 -16.22
CA TYR A 393 16.95 15.30 -17.27
C TYR A 393 16.58 14.09 -18.13
N ARG A 394 16.26 12.94 -17.51
CA ARG A 394 15.91 11.73 -18.24
C ARG A 394 14.59 11.91 -19.01
N SER A 395 13.61 12.62 -18.45
CA SER A 395 12.33 12.85 -19.12
C SER A 395 12.51 13.69 -20.38
N LEU A 396 13.44 14.67 -20.35
CA LEU A 396 13.86 15.40 -21.54
C LEU A 396 14.57 14.50 -22.56
N CYS A 397 15.46 13.59 -22.14
CA CYS A 397 16.06 12.60 -23.05
C CYS A 397 14.99 11.78 -23.78
N LEU A 398 13.97 11.31 -23.03
CA LEU A 398 12.91 10.49 -23.59
C LEU A 398 12.01 11.31 -24.53
N MET A 399 11.66 12.54 -24.14
CA MET A 399 10.92 13.47 -24.99
C MET A 399 11.62 13.71 -26.33
N GLU A 400 12.93 13.98 -26.32
CA GLU A 400 13.72 14.14 -27.56
C GLU A 400 13.70 12.87 -28.40
N SER A 401 13.79 11.68 -27.79
CA SER A 401 13.80 10.42 -28.54
C SER A 401 12.47 10.10 -29.23
N ILE A 402 11.34 10.54 -28.65
CA ILE A 402 10.01 10.33 -29.24
C ILE A 402 9.56 11.54 -30.07
N SER A 403 10.26 12.67 -30.01
CA SER A 403 9.89 13.92 -30.69
C SER A 403 9.61 13.74 -32.18
N PRO A 404 10.33 12.90 -32.95
CA PRO A 404 10.02 12.70 -34.37
C PRO A 404 8.69 11.97 -34.64
N GLN A 405 8.10 11.37 -33.60
CA GLN A 405 6.97 10.44 -33.70
C GLN A 405 5.69 10.97 -33.02
N ILE A 406 5.76 12.18 -32.46
CA ILE A 406 4.63 12.87 -31.83
C ILE A 406 4.34 14.18 -32.58
N THR A 407 3.15 14.74 -32.37
CA THR A 407 2.77 16.01 -32.99
C THR A 407 3.47 17.21 -32.33
N ASP A 408 3.59 18.33 -33.04
CA ASP A 408 4.16 19.57 -32.50
C ASP A 408 3.38 20.07 -31.26
N GLN A 409 2.07 19.88 -31.23
CA GLN A 409 1.23 20.22 -30.09
C GLN A 409 1.56 19.37 -28.86
N GLU A 410 1.73 18.06 -29.05
CA GLU A 410 2.13 17.13 -27.97
C GLU A 410 3.52 17.45 -27.44
N LYS A 411 4.46 17.76 -28.34
CA LYS A 411 5.80 18.21 -27.97
C LYS A 411 5.75 19.48 -27.13
N HIS A 412 5.01 20.48 -27.60
CA HIS A 412 4.87 21.76 -26.90
C HIS A 412 4.30 21.58 -25.48
N GLN A 413 3.28 20.72 -25.32
CA GLN A 413 2.72 20.42 -24.00
C GLN A 413 3.76 19.83 -23.04
N LEU A 414 4.61 18.91 -23.50
CA LEU A 414 5.68 18.37 -22.65
C LEU A 414 6.74 19.44 -22.34
N GLU A 415 7.12 20.26 -23.31
CA GLU A 415 8.08 21.36 -23.13
C GLU A 415 7.60 22.38 -22.09
N GLU A 416 6.30 22.67 -22.01
CA GLU A 416 5.73 23.54 -20.98
C GLU A 416 5.98 23.01 -19.57
N TYR A 417 5.72 21.72 -19.32
CA TYR A 417 5.98 21.10 -18.01
C TYR A 417 7.46 21.11 -17.66
N HIS A 418 8.34 20.72 -18.57
CA HIS A 418 9.78 20.72 -18.30
C HIS A 418 10.32 22.14 -18.09
N SER A 419 9.82 23.12 -18.85
CA SER A 419 10.13 24.54 -18.64
C SER A 419 9.71 25.01 -17.27
N TYR A 420 8.51 24.62 -16.84
CA TYR A 420 8.00 24.91 -15.50
C TYR A 420 8.91 24.30 -14.42
N PHE A 421 9.30 23.04 -14.55
CA PHE A 421 10.20 22.36 -13.59
C PHE A 421 11.56 23.04 -13.48
N ILE A 422 12.20 23.31 -14.63
CA ILE A 422 13.53 23.92 -14.67
C ILE A 422 13.52 25.31 -14.04
N ARG A 423 12.45 26.09 -14.24
CA ARG A 423 12.38 27.48 -13.74
C ARG A 423 12.02 27.58 -12.26
N ASN A 424 11.19 26.67 -11.76
CA ASN A 424 10.52 26.83 -10.47
C ASN A 424 10.99 25.84 -9.41
N PHE A 425 11.53 24.66 -9.79
CA PHE A 425 11.81 23.60 -8.82
C PHE A 425 13.27 23.51 -8.37
N PHE A 426 14.18 24.30 -8.94
CA PHE A 426 15.59 24.28 -8.56
C PHE A 426 16.01 25.62 -7.95
N PRO A 427 15.93 25.76 -6.61
CA PRO A 427 16.38 26.96 -5.93
C PRO A 427 17.92 27.06 -5.94
N GLU A 428 18.45 28.23 -5.59
CA GLU A 428 19.89 28.46 -5.53
C GLU A 428 20.60 27.41 -4.65
N GLY A 429 21.78 26.96 -5.11
CA GLY A 429 22.58 25.96 -4.40
C GLY A 429 22.11 24.50 -4.56
N THR A 430 21.10 24.23 -5.38
CA THR A 430 20.65 22.85 -5.67
C THR A 430 21.22 22.30 -6.97
N THR A 431 21.35 20.96 -7.05
CA THR A 431 21.68 20.27 -8.30
C THR A 431 20.56 20.50 -9.31
N THR A 432 20.86 21.23 -10.37
CA THR A 432 19.90 21.51 -11.46
C THR A 432 20.01 20.48 -12.59
N VAL A 433 19.05 20.50 -13.52
CA VAL A 433 19.09 19.68 -14.74
C VAL A 433 20.38 19.89 -15.54
N LEU A 434 20.89 21.12 -15.61
CA LEU A 434 22.16 21.44 -16.27
C LEU A 434 23.36 20.78 -15.59
N HIS A 435 23.40 20.76 -14.25
CA HIS A 435 24.46 20.07 -13.51
C HIS A 435 24.47 18.58 -13.81
N VAL A 436 23.29 17.95 -13.88
CA VAL A 436 23.16 16.53 -14.25
C VAL A 436 23.63 16.31 -15.69
N ALA A 437 23.18 17.13 -16.63
CA ALA A 437 23.57 17.03 -18.04
C ALA A 437 25.09 17.16 -18.20
N ALA A 438 25.71 18.18 -17.60
CA ALA A 438 27.16 18.37 -17.64
C ALA A 438 27.93 17.19 -17.05
N LYS A 439 27.48 16.65 -15.90
CA LYS A 439 28.09 15.46 -15.29
C LYS A 439 27.98 14.22 -16.19
N LYS A 440 26.84 14.02 -16.87
CA LYS A 440 26.64 12.91 -17.79
C LYS A 440 27.46 13.06 -19.07
N ALA A 441 27.59 14.29 -19.60
CA ALA A 441 28.46 14.57 -20.74
C ALA A 441 29.92 14.20 -20.40
N HIS A 442 30.40 14.64 -19.25
CA HIS A 442 31.77 14.36 -18.79
C HIS A 442 32.05 12.86 -18.60
N ASN A 443 31.06 12.11 -18.11
CA ASN A 443 31.24 10.70 -17.75
C ASN A 443 31.00 9.72 -18.91
N THR A 444 30.43 10.16 -20.02
CA THR A 444 30.14 9.27 -21.17
C THR A 444 31.16 9.48 -22.28
N SER A 445 32.03 8.50 -22.51
CA SER A 445 33.06 8.53 -23.56
C SER A 445 32.54 8.21 -24.98
N GLY A 446 31.22 8.06 -25.17
CA GLY A 446 30.60 7.72 -26.45
C GLY A 446 30.00 8.93 -27.18
N TRP A 447 30.34 9.11 -28.46
CA TRP A 447 29.92 10.22 -29.33
C TRP A 447 28.38 10.41 -29.39
N PHE A 448 27.59 9.33 -29.37
CA PHE A 448 26.12 9.38 -29.40
C PHE A 448 25.49 10.01 -28.15
N TYR A 449 26.11 9.85 -26.99
CA TYR A 449 25.63 10.44 -25.74
C TYR A 449 25.92 11.94 -25.66
N TRP A 450 26.97 12.39 -26.35
CA TRP A 450 27.32 13.80 -26.43
C TRP A 450 26.27 14.61 -27.19
N ASP A 451 25.74 14.08 -28.30
CA ASP A 451 24.77 14.80 -29.12
C ASP A 451 23.44 15.05 -28.36
N ARG A 452 22.89 14.00 -27.73
CA ARG A 452 21.66 14.14 -26.90
C ARG A 452 21.88 15.02 -25.66
N THR A 453 23.03 14.86 -24.99
CA THR A 453 23.32 15.67 -23.79
C THR A 453 23.52 17.14 -24.17
N SER A 454 24.13 17.41 -25.33
CA SER A 454 24.30 18.77 -25.86
C SER A 454 22.95 19.41 -26.21
N SER A 455 22.05 18.67 -26.86
CA SER A 455 20.68 19.13 -27.13
C SER A 455 19.92 19.49 -25.85
N ILE A 456 20.05 18.67 -24.79
CA ILE A 456 19.42 18.96 -23.49
C ILE A 456 20.05 20.18 -22.81
N ILE A 457 21.37 20.35 -22.88
CA ILE A 457 22.05 21.56 -22.39
C ILE A 457 21.50 22.79 -23.10
N VAL A 458 21.35 22.73 -24.43
CA VAL A 458 20.79 23.84 -25.22
C VAL A 458 19.34 24.13 -24.84
N ILE A 459 18.50 23.11 -24.68
CA ILE A 459 17.10 23.28 -24.26
C ILE A 459 17.03 23.91 -22.87
N ALA A 460 17.73 23.34 -21.89
CA ALA A 460 17.74 23.85 -20.52
C ALA A 460 18.31 25.27 -20.45
N TYR A 461 19.35 25.58 -21.23
CA TYR A 461 19.91 26.93 -21.35
C TYR A 461 18.90 27.91 -21.96
N LYS A 462 18.22 27.55 -23.06
CA LYS A 462 17.18 28.38 -23.67
C LYS A 462 16.05 28.68 -22.69
N ILE A 463 15.59 27.67 -21.95
CA ILE A 463 14.53 27.81 -20.94
C ILE A 463 14.92 28.80 -19.84
N LEU A 464 16.18 28.76 -19.39
CA LEU A 464 16.73 29.66 -18.37
C LEU A 464 17.02 31.06 -18.92
N ALA A 465 17.48 31.19 -20.17
CA ALA A 465 17.77 32.48 -20.80
C ALA A 465 16.52 33.35 -21.00
N VAL A 466 15.33 32.74 -21.13
CA VAL A 466 14.04 33.45 -21.16
C VAL A 466 13.70 34.08 -19.79
N LYS A 467 14.30 33.59 -18.70
CA LYS A 467 14.30 34.23 -17.38
C LYS A 467 15.33 35.37 -17.41
N ARG A 468 15.14 36.39 -18.25
CA ARG A 468 15.87 37.66 -18.08
C ARG A 468 15.58 38.12 -16.65
N PHE A 469 16.62 38.09 -15.82
CA PHE A 469 16.64 38.70 -14.50
C PHE A 469 16.02 40.09 -14.60
N PRO A 470 14.86 40.36 -13.97
CA PRO A 470 14.49 41.73 -13.71
C PRO A 470 15.46 42.24 -12.64
N GLY A 471 16.53 42.93 -13.08
CA GLY A 471 17.29 43.82 -12.20
C GLY A 471 18.72 43.44 -11.81
N VAL A 472 19.49 42.74 -12.63
CA VAL A 472 20.97 42.78 -12.47
C VAL A 472 21.59 43.19 -13.80
N GLY A 473 21.86 44.50 -13.89
CA GLY A 473 22.72 45.07 -14.93
C GLY A 473 24.16 44.62 -14.70
N PHE A 474 24.85 44.35 -15.81
CA PHE A 474 26.29 44.17 -15.83
C PHE A 474 27.03 45.41 -15.33
#